data_AF-A0A1N6DS01-F1
#
_entry.id   AF-A0A1N6DS01-F1
#
_cell.length_a   1.000
_cell.length_b   1.000
_cell.length_c   1.000
_cell.angle_alpha   90.00
_cell.angle_beta   90.00
_cell.angle_gamma   90.00
#
_symmetry.space_group_name_H-M   'P 1'
#
loop_
_entity.id
_entity.type
_entity.pdbx_description
1 polymer ?
#
loop_
_entity_poly.entity_id
_entity_poly.type
_entity_poly.pdbx_seq_one_letter_code
_entity_poly.pdbx_strand_id
1 'polypeptide(L)' 'MKQKKSSTWLELVYGGTIEEGLSTSKEACPGHNDVAAYLDKKLPIARRKEVEGHMASCRECRSEVLELRRILSSC' A
#
# COMPACT_ATOMS: atom_id res chain seq x y z
N MET A 1 6.46 -34.34 -39.16
CA MET A 1 7.15 -33.13 -38.66
C MET A 1 6.41 -31.94 -39.27
N LYS A 2 5.83 -30.98 -38.57
CA LYS A 2 6.37 -30.16 -37.49
C LYS A 2 5.20 -29.67 -36.62
N GLN A 3 5.34 -29.87 -35.31
CA GLN A 3 4.47 -29.29 -34.30
C GLN A 3 4.56 -27.76 -34.37
N LYS A 4 3.44 -27.07 -34.64
CA LYS A 4 3.37 -25.62 -34.48
C LYS A 4 3.26 -25.33 -32.99
N LYS A 5 4.33 -24.78 -32.45
CA LYS A 5 4.53 -24.51 -31.03
C LYS A 5 3.46 -23.55 -30.53
N SER A 6 2.74 -24.02 -29.52
CA SER A 6 1.98 -23.22 -28.56
C SER A 6 2.78 -21.97 -28.21
N SER A 7 2.28 -20.81 -28.64
CA SER A 7 2.77 -19.49 -28.27
C SER A 7 1.76 -18.81 -27.35
N THR A 8 1.08 -19.60 -26.51
CA THR A 8 0.05 -19.14 -25.57
C THR A 8 0.61 -19.13 -24.14
N TRP A 9 1.82 -18.59 -23.98
CA TRP A 9 2.49 -18.45 -22.67
C TRP A 9 3.08 -17.05 -22.42
N LEU A 10 3.07 -16.16 -23.43
CA LEU A 10 3.68 -14.83 -23.34
C LEU A 10 2.70 -13.69 -22.99
N GLU A 11 1.39 -13.95 -22.96
CA GLU A 11 0.36 -12.95 -22.59
C GLU A 11 -0.15 -13.09 -21.14
N LEU A 12 0.34 -14.06 -20.38
CA LEU A 12 -0.10 -14.30 -18.99
C LEU A 12 0.83 -13.72 -17.93
N VAL A 13 1.88 -12.99 -18.33
CA VAL A 13 2.82 -12.35 -17.41
C VAL A 13 2.61 -10.84 -17.47
N TYR A 14 1.98 -10.28 -16.43
CA TYR A 14 1.83 -8.84 -16.20
C TYR A 14 0.88 -8.06 -17.15
N GLY A 15 -0.34 -8.57 -17.31
CA GLY A 15 -1.45 -7.83 -17.96
C GLY A 15 -2.55 -7.36 -17.02
N GLY A 16 -2.32 -7.33 -15.70
CA GLY A 16 -3.27 -6.72 -14.77
C GLY A 16 -3.00 -5.23 -14.68
N THR A 17 -3.94 -4.39 -15.07
CA THR A 17 -3.87 -2.96 -14.74
C THR A 17 -3.92 -2.88 -13.21
N ILE A 18 -3.00 -2.14 -12.58
CA ILE A 18 -2.88 -2.00 -11.11
C ILE A 18 -4.09 -1.29 -10.46
N GLU A 19 -5.18 -1.14 -11.20
CA GLU A 19 -6.32 -0.29 -10.87
C GLU A 19 -7.19 -0.93 -9.77
N GLU A 20 -6.99 -2.23 -9.49
CA GLU A 20 -7.73 -2.97 -8.45
C GLU A 20 -6.81 -3.58 -7.37
N GLY A 21 -5.68 -2.92 -7.08
CA GLY A 21 -4.66 -3.44 -6.15
C GLY A 21 -4.51 -2.71 -4.82
N LEU A 22 -5.19 -1.59 -4.60
CA LEU A 22 -5.20 -0.87 -3.33
C LEU A 22 -6.62 -0.94 -2.80
N SER A 23 -6.92 -1.99 -2.04
CA SER A 23 -8.19 -2.20 -1.36
C SER A 23 -8.63 -0.90 -0.67
N THR A 24 -9.52 -0.14 -1.31
CA THR A 24 -10.17 1.06 -0.77
C THR A 24 -11.34 0.70 0.14
N SER A 25 -11.36 -0.52 0.68
CA SER A 25 -12.41 -0.96 1.60
C SER A 25 -12.17 -0.48 3.04
N LYS A 26 -12.24 0.85 3.24
CA LYS A 26 -12.69 1.52 4.48
C LYS A 26 -12.62 3.04 4.26
N GLU A 27 -13.76 3.65 3.96
CA GLU A 27 -13.98 5.03 3.49
C GLU A 27 -13.47 6.18 4.42
N ALA A 28 -12.65 5.90 5.43
CA ALA A 28 -12.20 6.88 6.43
C ALA A 28 -10.71 6.78 6.84
N CYS A 29 -9.97 5.77 6.37
CA CYS A 29 -8.56 5.59 6.74
C CYS A 29 -7.61 6.28 5.74
N PRO A 30 -6.44 6.78 6.19
CA PRO A 30 -5.42 7.31 5.28
C PRO A 30 -4.94 6.20 4.34
N GLY A 31 -4.70 6.55 3.07
CA GLY A 31 -4.23 5.57 2.10
C GLY A 31 -2.83 5.06 2.42
N HIS A 32 -2.48 3.87 1.93
CA HIS A 32 -1.16 3.26 2.16
C HIS A 32 0.01 4.17 1.76
N ASN A 33 -0.16 4.99 0.72
CA ASN A 33 0.84 5.99 0.31
C ASN A 33 1.07 7.08 1.37
N ASP A 34 0.00 7.56 2.02
CA ASP A 34 0.13 8.54 3.11
C ASP A 34 0.82 7.91 4.32
N VAL A 35 0.50 6.65 4.63
CA VAL A 35 1.15 5.91 5.72
C VAL A 35 2.64 5.69 5.44
N ALA A 36 3.00 5.29 4.23
CA ALA A 36 4.40 5.13 3.83
C ALA A 36 5.17 6.45 3.89
N ALA A 37 4.61 7.52 3.33
CA ALA A 37 5.23 8.85 3.38
C ALA A 37 5.25 9.46 4.79
N TYR A 38 4.32 9.08 5.67
CA TYR A 38 4.35 9.42 7.10
C TYR A 38 5.53 8.74 7.80
N LEU A 39 5.72 7.42 7.60
CA LEU A 39 6.84 6.66 8.16
C LEU A 39 8.19 7.20 7.68
N ASP A 40 8.28 7.56 6.40
CA ASP A 40 9.47 8.18 5.77
C ASP A 40 9.70 9.64 6.20
N LYS A 41 8.80 10.25 6.98
CA LYS A 41 8.79 11.68 7.34
C LYS A 41 8.71 12.63 6.14
N LYS A 42 8.24 12.15 4.98
CA LYS A 42 8.07 12.92 3.72
C LYS A 42 6.70 13.59 3.59
N LEU A 43 5.78 13.32 4.51
CA LEU A 43 4.45 13.93 4.49
C LEU A 43 4.51 15.43 4.83
N PRO A 44 3.82 16.31 4.07
CA PRO A 44 3.63 17.72 4.41
C PRO A 44 3.00 17.90 5.79
N ILE A 45 3.29 19.02 6.46
CA ILE A 45 2.85 19.27 7.85
C ILE A 45 1.32 19.19 8.00
N ALA A 46 0.56 19.76 7.06
CA ALA A 46 -0.90 19.72 7.08
C ALA A 46 -1.42 18.28 7.04
N ARG A 47 -0.96 17.51 6.04
CA ARG A 47 -1.34 16.11 5.86
C ARG A 47 -0.90 15.22 7.02
N ARG A 48 0.27 15.50 7.60
CA ARG A 48 0.76 14.80 8.80
C ARG A 48 -0.20 14.93 9.96
N LYS A 49 -0.68 16.15 10.24
CA LYS A 49 -1.66 16.41 11.31
C LYS A 49 -2.97 15.66 11.07
N GLU A 50 -3.43 15.57 9.82
CA GLU A 50 -4.64 14.80 9.48
C GLU A 50 -4.45 13.30 9.78
N VAL A 51 -3.30 12.73 9.36
CA VAL A 51 -2.97 11.32 9.61
C VAL A 51 -2.81 11.05 11.11
N GLU A 52 -2.13 11.92 11.84
CA GLU A 52 -1.99 11.84 13.31
C GLU A 52 -3.34 11.95 14.02
N GLY A 53 -4.20 12.88 13.58
CA GLY A 53 -5.56 13.02 14.09
C GLY A 53 -6.41 11.77 13.85
N HIS A 54 -6.29 11.17 12.67
CA HIS A 54 -6.95 9.89 12.38
C HIS A 54 -6.42 8.76 13.29
N MET A 55 -5.11 8.64 13.47
CA MET A 55 -4.52 7.61 14.35
C MET A 55 -4.94 7.77 15.83
N ALA A 56 -5.37 8.96 16.25
CA ALA A 56 -5.89 9.18 17.59
C ALA A 56 -7.28 8.53 17.79
N SER A 57 -8.10 8.44 16.73
CA SER A 57 -9.45 7.85 16.77
C SER A 57 -9.53 6.44 16.18
N CYS A 58 -8.57 6.05 15.33
CA CYS A 58 -8.53 4.76 14.66
C CYS A 58 -7.44 3.84 15.23
N ARG A 59 -7.87 2.86 16.04
CA ARG A 59 -6.97 1.88 16.65
C ARG A 59 -6.25 1.01 15.61
N GLU A 60 -6.92 0.68 14.50
CA GLU A 60 -6.37 -0.18 13.44
C GLU A 60 -5.18 0.50 12.76
N CYS A 61 -5.35 1.72 12.25
CA CYS A 61 -4.26 2.47 11.61
C CYS A 61 -3.10 2.74 12.58
N ARG A 62 -3.42 3.01 13.86
CA ARG A 62 -2.37 3.17 14.88
C ARG A 62 -1.57 1.88 15.07
N SER A 63 -2.23 0.73 15.12
CA SER A 63 -1.57 -0.57 15.28
C SER A 63 -0.72 -0.93 14.07
N GLU A 64 -1.23 -0.69 12.87
CA GLU A 64 -0.53 -0.94 11.60
C GLU A 64 0.77 -0.12 11.50
N VAL A 65 0.70 1.18 11.78
CA VAL A 65 1.88 2.08 11.77
C VAL A 65 2.93 1.64 12.78
N LEU A 66 2.52 1.20 13.98
CA LEU A 66 3.45 0.70 14.99
C LEU A 66 4.13 -0.59 14.55
N GLU A 67 3.40 -1.48 13.92
CA GLU A 67 3.94 -2.76 13.43
C GLU A 67 4.92 -2.53 12.26
N LEU A 68 4.53 -1.72 11.28
CA LEU A 68 5.42 -1.33 10.18
C LEU A 68 6.69 -0.67 10.69
N ARG A 69 6.59 0.20 11.71
CA ARG A 69 7.77 0.82 12.33
C ARG A 69 8.71 -0.19 12.99
N ARG A 70 8.18 -1.23 13.64
CA ARG A 70 9.00 -2.31 14.23
C ARG A 70 9.77 -3.06 13.16
N ILE A 71 9.08 -3.45 12.08
CA ILE A 71 9.67 -4.15 10.94
C ILE A 71 10.81 -3.31 10.35
N LEU A 72 10.56 -2.02 10.08
CA LEU A 72 11.55 -1.11 9.52
C LEU A 72 12.74 -0.80 10.47
N SER A 73 12.55 -0.93 11.78
CA SER A 73 13.62 -0.72 12.78
C SER A 73 14.42 -1.98 13.09
N SER A 74 13.99 -3.15 12.58
CA SER A 74 14.65 -4.44 12.78
C SER A 74 15.77 -4.71 11.76
N CYS A 75 16.07 -3.76 10.88
CA CYS A 75 17.19 -3.78 9.94
C CYS A 75 18.29 -2.84 10.42
#